data_AF-A0A2P4XA64-F1
#
_entry.id   AF-A0A2P4XA64-F1
#
_cell.length_a   1.000
_cell.length_b   1.000
_cell.length_c   1.000
_cell.angle_alpha   90.00
_cell.angle_beta   90.00
_cell.angle_gamma   90.00
#
_symmetry.space_group_name_H-M   'P 1'
#
loop_
_entity.id
_entity.type
_entity.pdbx_description
1 polymer ?
#
loop_
_entity_poly.entity_id
_entity_poly.type
_entity_poly.pdbx_seq_one_letter_code
_entity_poly.pdbx_strand_id
1 'polypeptide(L)'
;METIATQLDRGEVKRRLIDVCRELTALVSGSYGPLGRAQLLQANVQCPDALTLTSVAERYFEKLNVGDCPIANAYFHILKSKIRNHADAGLFLAGLSARGLQLALDWIFEYLESPSCPVRVTVNWSSVTSISAVIRGIVSTKPTTGLNEGAMDTVVIPLIVQAFVSVFGYVVEHPSEPVPVQLVFIPGHKSIAKSEVWKQTVLLDLPSRNLSVKRSQLSPIFNVRVALFNITIEPLAEFEEEDSNSSTGINHAGSLSAFRLEALRQVGNRLEQLGATAVLSQKIIPNYLQTYLATKGIFTLDRLSATYIRGVQMLSGATILSDWRIDDSIISSSLGFLSLIMTQNLGSKQFIRLHRENPTNQTSIAANGDAHPVTTIAITAPDRFAYDELCHVITTSFKTLAGLIDNPDVVAGAGCLEIHLAGLLRARSNELRIPAPQDIMIDNQAARTLRQLSETVTTIADCLENLAGRLCGCHATATDRAAMIKMMYDANSDDEEKTIIDARILDVIQSKKDALVLAVESVSSLARISSVVRVS
;
A
#
# COMPACT_ATOMS: atom_id res chain seq x y z
N MET A 1 30.53 27.06 32.12
CA MET A 1 29.72 26.68 30.94
C MET A 1 28.29 27.07 31.26
N GLU A 2 27.90 28.31 30.92
CA GLU A 2 26.51 28.74 31.03
C GLU A 2 25.77 28.29 29.78
N THR A 3 24.83 27.37 29.96
CA THR A 3 23.90 26.92 28.92
C THR A 3 22.93 28.07 28.64
N ILE A 4 23.14 28.80 27.54
CA ILE A 4 22.26 29.91 27.16
C ILE A 4 20.97 29.31 26.57
N ALA A 5 19.96 29.15 27.42
CA ALA A 5 18.64 28.75 26.98
C ALA A 5 17.98 29.92 26.24
N THR A 6 17.77 29.78 24.92
CA THR A 6 17.03 30.78 24.13
C THR A 6 15.55 30.40 24.12
N GLN A 7 14.73 31.21 24.80
CA GLN A 7 13.28 31.05 24.84
C GLN A 7 12.63 31.82 23.70
N LEU A 8 11.88 31.12 22.85
CA LEU A 8 11.07 31.75 21.80
C LEU A 8 9.77 32.28 22.44
N ASP A 9 9.50 33.57 22.25
CA ASP A 9 8.24 34.21 22.69
C ASP A 9 7.01 33.62 21.98
N ARG A 10 5.85 33.64 22.65
CA ARG A 10 4.58 33.07 22.15
C ARG A 10 4.15 33.70 20.82
N GLY A 11 4.41 34.99 20.60
CA GLY A 11 4.12 35.67 19.33
C GLY A 11 5.01 35.19 18.19
N GLU A 12 6.31 34.98 18.49
CA GLU A 12 7.30 34.43 17.57
C GLU A 12 7.01 32.97 17.22
N VAL A 13 6.66 32.15 18.23
CA VAL A 13 6.24 30.75 18.05
C VAL A 13 5.01 30.68 17.15
N LYS A 14 3.99 31.51 17.40
CA LYS A 14 2.76 31.54 16.58
C LYS A 14 3.06 31.95 15.13
N ARG A 15 3.91 32.96 14.91
CA ARG A 15 4.26 33.43 13.56
C ARG A 15 5.01 32.35 12.80
N ARG A 16 6.04 31.74 13.40
CA ARG A 16 6.80 30.64 12.80
C ARG A 16 5.94 29.40 12.54
N LEU A 17 4.99 29.10 13.43
CA LEU A 17 4.04 28.00 13.23
C LEU A 17 3.13 28.28 12.02
N ILE A 18 2.61 29.51 11.91
CA ILE A 18 1.83 29.94 10.75
C ILE A 18 2.67 29.88 9.48
N ASP A 19 3.94 30.28 9.52
CA ASP A 19 4.84 30.25 8.36
C ASP A 19 5.14 28.80 7.94
N VAL A 20 5.43 27.90 8.89
CA VAL A 20 5.60 26.46 8.63
C VAL A 20 4.31 25.83 8.09
N CYS A 21 3.15 26.13 8.69
CA CYS A 21 1.86 25.68 8.17
C CYS A 21 1.57 26.25 6.77
N ARG A 22 1.99 27.48 6.48
CA ARG A 22 1.83 28.11 5.16
C ARG A 22 2.76 27.48 4.13
N GLU A 23 4.01 27.19 4.48
CA GLU A 23 4.96 26.48 3.63
C GLU A 23 4.50 25.04 3.36
N LEU A 24 4.05 24.32 4.40
CA LEU A 24 3.48 22.99 4.28
C LEU A 24 2.19 23.00 3.45
N THR A 25 1.33 24.01 3.65
CA THR A 25 0.14 24.19 2.83
C THR A 25 0.52 24.48 1.38
N ALA A 26 1.46 25.39 1.11
CA ALA A 26 1.93 25.68 -0.26
C ALA A 26 2.51 24.43 -0.93
N LEU A 27 3.21 23.62 -0.17
CA LEU A 27 3.82 22.39 -0.64
C LEU A 27 2.78 21.29 -0.91
N VAL A 28 1.86 21.03 0.02
CA VAL A 28 0.74 20.09 -0.17
C VAL A 28 -0.18 20.55 -1.31
N SER A 29 -0.40 21.86 -1.43
CA SER A 29 -1.17 22.46 -2.55
C SER A 29 -0.53 22.19 -3.91
N GLY A 30 0.79 21.98 -3.96
CA GLY A 30 1.50 21.67 -5.17
C GLY A 30 1.28 20.23 -5.67
N SER A 31 0.84 19.30 -4.82
CA SER A 31 0.79 17.87 -5.11
C SER A 31 -0.54 17.18 -4.81
N TYR A 32 -1.55 17.92 -4.31
CA TYR A 32 -2.86 17.39 -3.96
C TYR A 32 -3.83 17.41 -5.15
N GLY A 33 -4.56 16.30 -5.36
CA GLY A 33 -5.60 16.16 -6.38
C GLY A 33 -5.09 15.77 -7.79
N PRO A 34 -6.00 15.58 -8.77
CA PRO A 34 -5.69 15.12 -10.13
C PRO A 34 -4.80 16.09 -10.93
N LEU A 35 -4.75 17.36 -10.53
CA LEU A 35 -3.89 18.39 -11.12
C LEU A 35 -2.60 18.64 -10.31
N GLY A 36 -2.39 17.86 -9.23
CA GLY A 36 -1.21 17.94 -8.38
C GLY A 36 0.06 17.60 -9.18
N ARG A 37 1.10 18.41 -9.03
CA ARG A 37 2.39 18.17 -9.68
C ARG A 37 3.26 17.25 -8.81
N ALA A 38 3.98 16.36 -9.48
CA ALA A 38 5.03 15.57 -8.86
C ALA A 38 6.14 16.49 -8.36
N GLN A 39 6.59 16.29 -7.13
CA GLN A 39 7.71 17.03 -6.57
C GLN A 39 8.97 16.17 -6.64
N LEU A 40 10.05 16.76 -7.16
CA LEU A 40 11.36 16.14 -7.16
C LEU A 40 12.02 16.42 -5.81
N LEU A 41 12.17 15.38 -5.00
CA LEU A 41 12.79 15.45 -3.69
C LEU A 41 14.23 14.99 -3.80
N GLN A 42 15.16 15.86 -3.42
CA GLN A 42 16.55 15.48 -3.17
C GLN A 42 16.70 15.21 -1.68
N ALA A 43 16.83 13.94 -1.31
CA ALA A 43 16.85 13.53 0.11
C ALA A 43 18.08 14.06 0.86
N ASN A 44 19.18 14.35 0.15
CA ASN A 44 20.38 14.96 0.71
C ASN A 44 21.07 15.84 -0.34
N VAL A 45 21.32 17.11 0.01
CA VAL A 45 22.06 18.07 -0.82
C VAL A 45 23.45 17.55 -1.21
N GLN A 46 24.05 16.68 -0.39
CA GLN A 46 25.38 16.08 -0.59
C GLN A 46 25.38 14.85 -1.51
N CYS A 47 24.21 14.28 -1.84
CA CYS A 47 24.07 13.16 -2.78
C CYS A 47 23.16 13.59 -3.96
N PRO A 48 23.73 14.12 -5.06
CA PRO A 48 22.95 14.56 -6.22
C PRO A 48 22.18 13.43 -6.93
N ASP A 49 22.57 12.16 -6.74
CA ASP A 49 21.94 11.01 -7.39
C ASP A 49 20.74 10.41 -6.63
N ALA A 50 20.49 10.87 -5.39
CA ALA A 50 19.40 10.37 -4.54
C ALA A 50 18.12 11.20 -4.71
N LEU A 51 17.58 11.18 -5.94
CA LEU A 51 16.38 11.92 -6.33
C LEU A 51 15.14 11.01 -6.26
N THR A 52 14.09 11.48 -5.60
CA THR A 52 12.79 10.81 -5.54
C THR A 52 11.74 11.75 -6.10
N LEU A 53 11.18 11.42 -7.27
CA LEU A 53 10.02 12.11 -7.82
C LEU A 53 8.76 11.47 -7.25
N THR A 54 7.92 12.21 -6.52
CA THR A 54 6.71 11.67 -5.90
C THR A 54 5.61 12.72 -5.76
N SER A 55 4.35 12.30 -5.89
CA SER A 55 3.15 13.03 -5.43
C SER A 55 2.48 12.33 -4.24
N VAL A 56 3.09 11.26 -3.72
CA VAL A 56 2.59 10.44 -2.61
C VAL A 56 3.07 11.00 -1.28
N ALA A 57 2.12 11.31 -0.39
CA ALA A 57 2.37 11.90 0.92
C ALA A 57 3.31 11.06 1.79
N GLU A 58 3.12 9.73 1.86
CA GLU A 58 3.95 8.84 2.67
C GLU A 58 5.45 8.93 2.31
N ARG A 59 5.78 8.78 1.02
CA ARG A 59 7.17 8.87 0.51
C ARG A 59 7.76 10.27 0.68
N TYR A 60 6.91 11.29 0.61
CA TYR A 60 7.32 12.67 0.86
C TYR A 60 7.73 12.87 2.33
N PHE A 61 6.89 12.45 3.29
CA PHE A 61 7.14 12.60 4.72
C PHE A 61 8.24 11.68 5.29
N GLU A 62 8.58 10.61 4.57
CA GLU A 62 9.71 9.73 4.89
C GLU A 62 11.07 10.37 4.60
N LYS A 63 11.16 11.20 3.55
CA LYS A 63 12.42 11.78 3.05
C LYS A 63 12.61 13.25 3.39
N LEU A 64 11.63 13.88 4.04
CA LEU A 64 11.69 15.30 4.39
C LEU A 64 12.54 15.55 5.64
N ASN A 65 13.55 16.41 5.52
CA ASN A 65 14.32 16.92 6.65
C ASN A 65 13.98 18.41 6.85
N VAL A 66 13.26 18.75 7.92
CA VAL A 66 12.71 20.11 8.15
C VAL A 66 13.69 20.98 8.93
N GLY A 67 14.95 21.03 8.48
CA GLY A 67 16.00 21.93 8.98
C GLY A 67 16.10 22.08 10.52
N ASP A 68 16.66 23.21 10.96
CA ASP A 68 16.93 23.52 12.37
C ASP A 68 15.75 24.19 13.09
N CYS A 69 14.50 23.84 12.74
CA CYS A 69 13.31 24.37 13.40
C CYS A 69 12.71 23.34 14.37
N PRO A 70 12.92 23.46 15.70
CA PRO A 70 12.42 22.51 16.70
C PRO A 70 10.89 22.39 16.71
N ILE A 71 10.17 23.46 16.35
CA ILE A 71 8.71 23.48 16.29
C ILE A 71 8.21 22.65 15.09
N ALA A 72 8.86 22.78 13.94
CA ALA A 72 8.53 21.99 12.76
C ALA A 72 8.91 20.52 12.98
N ASN A 73 10.10 20.24 13.52
CA ASN A 73 10.50 18.88 13.88
C ASN A 73 9.56 18.26 14.93
N ALA A 74 9.13 19.02 15.95
CA ALA A 74 8.12 18.57 16.91
C ALA A 74 6.76 18.32 16.25
N TYR A 75 6.30 19.17 15.33
CA TYR A 75 5.05 18.97 14.58
C TYR A 75 5.09 17.68 13.75
N PHE A 76 6.18 17.44 13.01
CA PHE A 76 6.36 16.22 12.21
C PHE A 76 6.54 14.97 13.10
N HIS A 77 7.20 15.09 14.25
CA HIS A 77 7.30 14.00 15.23
C HIS A 77 5.98 13.72 15.93
N ILE A 78 5.16 14.73 16.23
CA ILE A 78 3.82 14.59 16.81
C ILE A 78 2.90 13.89 15.82
N LEU A 79 2.89 14.31 14.54
CA LEU A 79 2.19 13.59 13.46
C LEU A 79 2.62 12.12 13.38
N LYS A 80 3.93 11.83 13.42
CA LYS A 80 4.47 10.45 13.41
C LYS A 80 4.18 9.65 14.69
N SER A 81 4.13 10.30 15.85
CA SER A 81 4.00 9.68 17.18
C SER A 81 2.54 9.45 17.59
N LYS A 82 1.64 10.38 17.21
CA LYS A 82 0.21 10.35 17.54
C LYS A 82 -0.57 9.30 16.75
N ILE A 83 -0.10 8.98 15.54
CA ILE A 83 -0.50 7.79 14.76
C ILE A 83 -0.27 6.48 15.54
N ARG A 84 0.66 6.46 16.50
CA ARG A 84 1.12 5.21 17.09
C ARG A 84 0.44 4.81 18.38
N ASN A 85 -0.05 5.75 19.21
CA ASN A 85 -0.47 5.43 20.57
C ASN A 85 -1.41 6.51 21.12
N HIS A 86 -2.64 6.17 21.51
CA HIS A 86 -3.48 7.05 22.34
C HIS A 86 -4.13 6.31 23.52
N ALA A 87 -3.87 6.83 24.72
CA ALA A 87 -4.60 6.81 26.01
C ALA A 87 -3.68 7.56 27.03
N ASP A 88 -4.04 8.52 27.91
CA ASP A 88 -5.32 9.07 28.37
C ASP A 88 -5.10 10.43 29.15
N ALA A 89 -6.17 11.25 29.20
CA ALA A 89 -6.60 12.25 30.22
C ALA A 89 -5.75 13.45 30.73
N GLY A 90 -5.17 14.27 29.85
CA GLY A 90 -4.80 15.68 30.14
C GLY A 90 -5.85 16.70 29.64
N LEU A 91 -7.11 16.27 29.59
CA LEU A 91 -8.12 16.70 28.61
C LEU A 91 -9.12 17.75 29.09
N PHE A 92 -9.19 18.11 30.38
CA PHE A 92 -10.38 18.86 30.84
C PHE A 92 -10.29 20.39 30.68
N LEU A 93 -9.10 20.99 30.82
CA LEU A 93 -8.96 22.44 30.93
C LEU A 93 -8.54 23.16 29.62
N ALA A 94 -8.02 22.43 28.64
CA ALA A 94 -7.69 22.95 27.30
C ALA A 94 -8.90 22.97 26.34
N GLY A 95 -10.07 22.57 26.85
CA GLY A 95 -11.27 22.28 26.07
C GLY A 95 -11.96 23.48 25.42
N LEU A 96 -11.68 24.74 25.75
CA LEU A 96 -12.52 25.85 25.24
C LEU A 96 -12.16 26.38 23.84
N SER A 97 -10.97 26.06 23.30
CA SER A 97 -10.62 26.32 21.89
C SER A 97 -10.57 25.03 21.04
N ALA A 98 -10.32 23.88 21.66
CA ALA A 98 -10.43 22.56 21.03
C ALA A 98 -11.90 22.09 20.92
N ARG A 99 -12.83 22.54 21.79
CA ARG A 99 -14.26 22.20 21.69
C ARG A 99 -14.85 22.59 20.36
N GLY A 100 -14.40 23.64 19.68
CA GLY A 100 -14.91 23.96 18.34
C GLY A 100 -14.48 22.98 17.27
N LEU A 101 -13.23 22.53 17.31
CA LEU A 101 -12.70 21.53 16.39
C LEU A 101 -13.26 20.14 16.70
N GLN A 102 -13.35 19.78 17.98
CA GLN A 102 -13.92 18.52 18.43
C GLN A 102 -15.42 18.47 18.20
N LEU A 103 -16.17 19.54 18.50
CA LEU A 103 -17.61 19.61 18.23
C LEU A 103 -17.89 19.52 16.73
N ALA A 104 -17.09 20.18 15.89
CA ALA A 104 -17.18 20.02 14.44
C ALA A 104 -16.92 18.57 14.01
N LEU A 105 -15.91 17.91 14.60
CA LEU A 105 -15.61 16.50 14.34
C LEU A 105 -16.75 15.58 14.78
N ASP A 106 -17.31 15.81 15.97
CA ASP A 106 -18.44 15.06 16.52
C ASP A 106 -19.68 15.20 15.61
N TRP A 107 -20.00 16.42 15.16
CA TRP A 107 -21.08 16.65 14.19
C TRP A 107 -20.84 15.97 12.84
N ILE A 108 -19.60 16.00 12.35
CA ILE A 108 -19.24 15.29 11.11
C ILE A 108 -19.42 13.78 11.30
N PHE A 109 -18.99 13.23 12.43
CA PHE A 109 -19.09 11.80 12.69
C PHE A 109 -20.54 11.35 12.89
N GLU A 110 -21.33 12.10 13.66
CA GLU A 110 -22.77 11.89 13.78
C GLU A 110 -23.45 11.90 12.40
N TYR A 111 -23.08 12.85 11.54
CA TYR A 111 -23.60 12.92 10.18
C TYR A 111 -23.17 11.75 9.30
N LEU A 112 -21.91 11.31 9.37
CA LEU A 112 -21.38 10.19 8.57
C LEU A 112 -21.86 8.82 9.07
N GLU A 113 -22.11 8.69 10.37
CA GLU A 113 -22.61 7.46 10.99
C GLU A 113 -24.12 7.32 10.86
N SER A 114 -24.82 8.43 10.67
CA SER A 114 -26.26 8.42 10.41
C SER A 114 -26.59 7.53 9.20
N PRO A 115 -27.53 6.56 9.34
CA PRO A 115 -28.05 5.80 8.22
C PRO A 115 -28.67 6.70 7.14
N SER A 116 -29.16 7.89 7.52
CA SER A 116 -29.73 8.89 6.61
C SER A 116 -28.67 9.75 5.91
N CYS A 117 -27.36 9.55 6.16
CA CYS A 117 -26.30 10.27 5.46
C CYS A 117 -26.40 10.12 3.92
N PRO A 118 -26.61 11.20 3.15
CA PRO A 118 -26.81 11.11 1.69
C PRO A 118 -25.51 10.83 0.93
N VAL A 119 -24.36 11.10 1.54
CA VAL A 119 -23.05 10.90 0.90
C VAL A 119 -22.43 9.54 1.18
N ARG A 120 -22.99 8.74 2.09
CA ARG A 120 -22.51 7.40 2.45
C ARG A 120 -23.26 6.33 1.67
N VAL A 121 -22.50 5.42 1.06
CA VAL A 121 -23.02 4.27 0.32
C VAL A 121 -22.17 3.05 0.59
N THR A 122 -22.77 1.87 0.50
CA THR A 122 -22.05 0.60 0.61
C THR A 122 -21.59 0.13 -0.77
N VAL A 123 -20.33 -0.32 -0.88
CA VAL A 123 -19.78 -0.90 -2.12
C VAL A 123 -20.59 -2.14 -2.51
N ASN A 124 -21.06 -2.14 -3.76
CA ASN A 124 -21.70 -3.31 -4.35
C ASN A 124 -20.66 -4.19 -5.04
N TRP A 125 -20.24 -5.26 -4.36
CA TRP A 125 -19.26 -6.23 -4.88
C TRP A 125 -19.71 -7.00 -6.12
N SER A 126 -21.01 -7.01 -6.43
CA SER A 126 -21.55 -7.59 -7.67
C SER A 126 -21.49 -6.62 -8.85
N SER A 127 -21.15 -5.34 -8.61
CA SER A 127 -21.13 -4.30 -9.62
C SER A 127 -19.71 -3.87 -9.96
N VAL A 128 -19.30 -4.13 -11.21
CA VAL A 128 -18.03 -3.65 -11.75
C VAL A 128 -17.95 -2.13 -11.70
N THR A 129 -19.06 -1.41 -11.89
CA THR A 129 -19.07 0.06 -11.84
C THR A 129 -18.75 0.59 -10.45
N SER A 130 -19.30 -0.04 -9.40
CA SER A 130 -19.03 0.33 -8.00
C SER A 130 -17.56 0.12 -7.63
N ILE A 131 -17.01 -1.07 -7.95
CA ILE A 131 -15.59 -1.37 -7.72
C ILE A 131 -14.69 -0.42 -8.53
N SER A 132 -15.05 -0.16 -9.79
CA SER A 132 -14.30 0.74 -10.66
C SER A 132 -14.29 2.18 -10.14
N ALA A 133 -15.38 2.66 -9.52
CA ALA A 133 -15.45 4.00 -8.96
C ALA A 133 -14.51 4.21 -7.76
N VAL A 134 -14.35 3.19 -6.91
CA VAL A 134 -13.35 3.18 -5.83
C VAL A 134 -11.94 3.20 -6.40
N ILE A 135 -11.63 2.31 -7.35
CA ILE A 135 -10.30 2.26 -7.98
C ILE A 135 -10.00 3.59 -8.68
N ARG A 136 -10.99 4.18 -9.35
CA ARG A 136 -10.84 5.48 -10.02
C ARG A 136 -10.44 6.57 -9.04
N GLY A 137 -11.06 6.66 -7.86
CA GLY A 137 -10.68 7.65 -6.83
C GLY A 137 -9.21 7.57 -6.40
N ILE A 138 -8.62 6.38 -6.46
CA ILE A 138 -7.21 6.15 -6.13
C ILE A 138 -6.31 6.47 -7.33
N VAL A 139 -6.65 5.98 -8.53
CA VAL A 139 -5.81 6.11 -9.72
C VAL A 139 -5.83 7.55 -10.26
N SER A 140 -6.99 8.21 -10.29
CA SER A 140 -7.15 9.53 -10.89
C SER A 140 -6.43 10.63 -10.14
N THR A 141 -6.07 10.41 -8.87
CA THR A 141 -5.37 11.39 -8.03
C THR A 141 -3.85 11.40 -8.23
N LYS A 142 -3.28 10.52 -9.08
CA LYS A 142 -1.83 10.39 -9.29
C LYS A 142 -1.42 10.63 -10.76
N PRO A 143 -1.25 11.90 -11.19
CA PRO A 143 -0.92 12.25 -12.57
C PRO A 143 0.52 11.91 -12.98
N THR A 144 1.39 11.60 -12.00
CA THR A 144 2.75 11.04 -12.17
C THR A 144 2.81 9.80 -13.04
N THR A 145 1.70 9.07 -13.16
CA THR A 145 1.58 7.88 -13.98
C THR A 145 1.52 8.18 -15.49
N GLY A 146 1.31 9.45 -15.88
CA GLY A 146 1.18 9.85 -17.29
C GLY A 146 -0.04 9.25 -18.00
N LEU A 147 -1.00 8.71 -17.24
CA LEU A 147 -2.21 8.09 -17.77
C LEU A 147 -3.18 9.16 -18.25
N ASN A 148 -3.67 9.02 -19.49
CA ASN A 148 -4.87 9.72 -19.91
C ASN A 148 -6.12 9.00 -19.36
N GLU A 149 -7.24 9.71 -19.29
CA GLU A 149 -8.50 9.16 -18.78
C GLU A 149 -8.93 7.90 -19.55
N GLY A 150 -8.68 7.86 -20.87
CA GLY A 150 -8.93 6.69 -21.69
C GLY A 150 -8.15 5.44 -21.26
N ALA A 151 -6.83 5.54 -21.01
CA ALA A 151 -6.00 4.39 -20.61
C ALA A 151 -6.30 3.94 -19.17
N MET A 152 -6.69 4.86 -18.29
CA MET A 152 -7.14 4.49 -16.95
C MET A 152 -8.35 3.56 -17.01
N ASP A 153 -9.35 3.92 -17.83
CA ASP A 153 -10.64 3.20 -17.87
C ASP A 153 -10.59 1.92 -18.70
N THR A 154 -9.84 1.95 -19.80
CA THR A 154 -9.77 0.83 -20.72
C THR A 154 -8.70 -0.20 -20.35
N VAL A 155 -7.71 0.18 -19.52
CA VAL A 155 -6.56 -0.68 -19.21
C VAL A 155 -6.38 -0.82 -17.70
N VAL A 156 -6.09 0.26 -16.98
CA VAL A 156 -5.64 0.16 -15.57
C VAL A 156 -6.73 -0.40 -14.65
N ILE A 157 -7.94 0.16 -14.70
CA ILE A 157 -9.06 -0.30 -13.88
C ILE A 157 -9.39 -1.77 -14.20
N PRO A 158 -9.59 -2.18 -15.47
CA PRO A 158 -9.80 -3.59 -15.82
C PRO A 158 -8.70 -4.54 -15.32
N LEU A 159 -7.41 -4.15 -15.42
CA LEU A 159 -6.30 -4.97 -14.92
C LEU A 159 -6.40 -5.21 -13.40
N ILE A 160 -6.68 -4.15 -12.64
CA ILE A 160 -6.82 -4.24 -11.18
C ILE A 160 -8.04 -5.12 -10.82
N VAL A 161 -9.19 -4.88 -11.43
CA VAL A 161 -10.41 -5.67 -11.19
C VAL A 161 -10.17 -7.15 -11.53
N GLN A 162 -9.61 -7.43 -12.70
CA GLN A 162 -9.37 -8.81 -13.16
C GLN A 162 -8.42 -9.57 -12.24
N ALA A 163 -7.35 -8.90 -11.76
CA ALA A 163 -6.38 -9.51 -10.87
C ALA A 163 -6.92 -9.67 -9.44
N PHE A 164 -7.71 -8.71 -8.94
CA PHE A 164 -8.33 -8.82 -7.62
C PHE A 164 -9.36 -9.95 -7.59
N VAL A 165 -10.23 -10.03 -8.60
CA VAL A 165 -11.24 -11.09 -8.71
C VAL A 165 -10.59 -12.47 -8.78
N SER A 166 -9.45 -12.64 -9.46
CA SER A 166 -8.78 -13.94 -9.54
C SER A 166 -8.18 -14.41 -8.21
N VAL A 167 -8.05 -13.54 -7.23
CA VAL A 167 -7.54 -13.88 -5.89
C VAL A 167 -8.54 -13.60 -4.77
N PHE A 168 -9.76 -13.19 -5.11
CA PHE A 168 -10.76 -12.71 -4.16
C PHE A 168 -11.05 -13.71 -3.04
N GLY A 169 -11.22 -15.00 -3.36
CA GLY A 169 -11.45 -16.04 -2.36
C GLY A 169 -10.36 -16.11 -1.30
N TYR A 170 -9.09 -15.98 -1.70
CA TYR A 170 -7.97 -15.93 -0.75
C TYR A 170 -8.04 -14.71 0.16
N VAL A 171 -8.35 -13.54 -0.39
CA VAL A 171 -8.41 -12.28 0.37
C VAL A 171 -9.52 -12.32 1.42
N VAL A 172 -10.67 -12.93 1.09
CA VAL A 172 -11.78 -13.12 2.04
C VAL A 172 -11.40 -14.08 3.18
N GLU A 173 -10.70 -15.17 2.85
CA GLU A 173 -10.26 -16.15 3.85
C GLU A 173 -9.11 -15.64 4.74
N HIS A 174 -8.26 -14.75 4.19
CA HIS A 174 -7.03 -14.26 4.83
C HIS A 174 -6.93 -12.72 4.77
N PRO A 175 -7.81 -11.97 5.45
CA PRO A 175 -7.91 -10.51 5.32
C PRO A 175 -6.68 -9.75 5.85
N SER A 176 -5.91 -10.36 6.77
CA SER A 176 -4.67 -9.78 7.30
C SER A 176 -3.43 -10.08 6.45
N GLU A 177 -3.54 -10.94 5.45
CA GLU A 177 -2.43 -11.31 4.58
C GLU A 177 -2.31 -10.38 3.37
N PRO A 178 -1.10 -10.21 2.80
CA PRO A 178 -0.93 -9.42 1.59
C PRO A 178 -1.67 -10.05 0.42
N VAL A 179 -2.35 -9.21 -0.37
CA VAL A 179 -3.05 -9.64 -1.59
C VAL A 179 -2.06 -10.34 -2.53
N PRO A 180 -2.34 -11.59 -2.98
CA PRO A 180 -1.37 -12.44 -3.67
C PRO A 180 -1.23 -12.08 -5.16
N VAL A 181 -0.90 -10.82 -5.42
CA VAL A 181 -0.68 -10.26 -6.77
C VAL A 181 0.77 -9.79 -6.91
N GLN A 182 1.48 -10.37 -7.88
CA GLN A 182 2.83 -9.99 -8.26
C GLN A 182 2.80 -8.94 -9.37
N LEU A 183 3.58 -7.86 -9.26
CA LEU A 183 3.75 -6.88 -10.32
C LEU A 183 5.13 -7.03 -10.95
N VAL A 184 5.21 -7.03 -12.28
CA VAL A 184 6.46 -7.20 -13.02
C VAL A 184 6.58 -6.17 -14.14
N PHE A 185 7.76 -5.56 -14.28
CA PHE A 185 8.04 -4.57 -15.32
C PHE A 185 8.40 -5.23 -16.65
N ILE A 186 7.67 -4.86 -17.71
CA ILE A 186 7.94 -5.30 -19.08
C ILE A 186 8.57 -4.15 -19.88
N PRO A 187 9.89 -4.21 -20.16
CA PRO A 187 10.58 -3.17 -20.90
C PRO A 187 10.25 -3.21 -22.40
N GLY A 188 10.46 -2.07 -23.07
CA GLY A 188 10.36 -1.95 -24.53
C GLY A 188 9.06 -1.32 -25.05
N HIS A 189 8.16 -0.88 -24.16
CA HIS A 189 6.91 -0.25 -24.52
C HIS A 189 6.74 1.11 -23.84
N LYS A 190 6.33 2.13 -24.60
CA LYS A 190 6.14 3.50 -24.08
C LYS A 190 4.79 3.75 -23.41
N SER A 191 3.87 2.78 -23.47
CA SER A 191 2.48 2.91 -23.01
C SER A 191 2.07 1.69 -22.19
N ILE A 192 1.13 1.86 -21.27
CA ILE A 192 0.55 0.81 -20.43
C ILE A 192 -0.41 -0.12 -21.18
N ALA A 193 -0.83 0.24 -22.39
CA ALA A 193 -1.88 -0.45 -23.13
C ALA A 193 -1.62 -1.94 -23.44
N LYS A 194 -0.36 -2.39 -23.33
CA LYS A 194 0.04 -3.80 -23.54
C LYS A 194 0.29 -4.55 -22.24
N SER A 195 -0.16 -4.00 -21.11
CA SER A 195 -0.08 -4.68 -19.83
C SER A 195 -1.09 -5.81 -19.77
N GLU A 196 -0.74 -6.92 -19.10
CA GLU A 196 -1.52 -8.16 -19.14
C GLU A 196 -1.63 -8.79 -17.74
N VAL A 197 -2.76 -9.45 -17.46
CA VAL A 197 -2.98 -10.24 -16.25
C VAL A 197 -2.75 -11.72 -16.54
N TRP A 198 -1.85 -12.34 -15.78
CA TRP A 198 -1.51 -13.74 -15.82
C TRP A 198 -2.03 -14.43 -14.56
N LYS A 199 -3.21 -15.03 -14.66
CA LYS A 199 -3.86 -15.76 -13.55
C LYS A 199 -3.09 -17.05 -13.23
N GLN A 200 -3.11 -17.46 -11.96
CA GLN A 200 -2.45 -18.69 -11.48
C GLN A 200 -1.01 -18.81 -11.97
N THR A 201 -0.27 -17.72 -11.93
CA THR A 201 1.05 -17.60 -12.53
C THR A 201 1.96 -16.79 -11.64
N VAL A 202 3.21 -17.22 -11.56
CA VAL A 202 4.34 -16.45 -11.03
C VAL A 202 5.37 -16.30 -12.15
N LEU A 203 5.81 -15.07 -12.41
CA LEU A 203 6.86 -14.78 -13.38
C LEU A 203 8.15 -14.43 -12.64
N LEU A 204 9.20 -15.21 -12.88
CA LEU A 204 10.50 -15.00 -12.26
C LEU A 204 11.43 -14.27 -13.22
N ASP A 205 11.83 -13.08 -12.80
CA ASP A 205 12.88 -12.29 -13.44
C ASP A 205 14.23 -12.73 -12.88
N LEU A 206 14.83 -13.75 -13.50
CA LEU A 206 16.12 -14.30 -13.08
C LEU A 206 17.15 -14.15 -14.21
N PRO A 207 18.40 -13.76 -13.90
CA PRO A 207 19.45 -13.67 -14.90
C PRO A 207 19.73 -15.05 -15.51
N SER A 208 19.98 -15.10 -16.81
CA SER A 208 20.16 -16.34 -17.58
C SER A 208 21.28 -17.27 -17.05
N ARG A 209 22.14 -16.78 -16.15
CA ARG A 209 23.21 -17.55 -15.50
C ARG A 209 22.71 -18.53 -14.42
N ASN A 210 21.50 -18.33 -13.90
CA ASN A 210 20.92 -19.19 -12.85
C ASN A 210 20.27 -20.47 -13.40
N LEU A 211 20.25 -20.63 -14.72
CA LEU A 211 19.84 -21.87 -15.35
C LEU A 211 21.05 -22.80 -15.44
N SER A 212 20.95 -23.99 -14.84
CA SER A 212 21.95 -25.06 -14.91
C SER A 212 22.25 -25.50 -16.36
N VAL A 213 21.43 -25.07 -17.31
CA VAL A 213 21.61 -25.30 -18.74
C VAL A 213 21.80 -23.97 -19.46
N LYS A 214 22.92 -23.82 -20.19
CA LYS A 214 23.18 -22.74 -21.16
C LYS A 214 22.23 -22.79 -22.38
N ARG A 215 20.94 -23.05 -22.16
CA ARG A 215 19.90 -22.99 -23.19
C ARG A 215 19.24 -21.62 -23.11
N SER A 216 19.18 -20.94 -24.25
CA SER A 216 18.44 -19.69 -24.42
C SER A 216 16.94 -19.83 -24.15
N GLN A 217 16.41 -21.07 -24.13
CA GLN A 217 15.01 -21.39 -23.84
C GLN A 217 14.91 -22.74 -23.11
N LEU A 218 14.16 -22.78 -22.01
CA LEU A 218 13.76 -24.02 -21.35
C LEU A 218 12.68 -24.72 -22.18
N SER A 219 12.84 -26.02 -22.41
CA SER A 219 11.75 -26.86 -22.88
C SER A 219 10.63 -26.87 -21.82
N PRO A 220 9.35 -26.75 -22.21
CA PRO A 220 8.23 -26.84 -21.27
C PRO A 220 8.29 -28.11 -20.42
N ILE A 221 8.17 -27.96 -19.11
CA ILE A 221 8.12 -29.05 -18.13
C ILE A 221 6.70 -29.11 -17.59
N PHE A 222 6.03 -30.24 -17.76
CA PHE A 222 4.63 -30.43 -17.36
C PHE A 222 4.51 -31.27 -16.08
N ASN A 223 3.39 -31.14 -15.36
CA ASN A 223 3.04 -31.94 -14.17
C ASN A 223 4.18 -31.99 -13.15
N VAL A 224 4.65 -30.81 -12.76
CA VAL A 224 5.86 -30.64 -11.97
C VAL A 224 5.58 -30.85 -10.49
N ARG A 225 6.32 -31.76 -9.85
CA ARG A 225 6.38 -31.89 -8.40
C ARG A 225 7.57 -31.12 -7.85
N VAL A 226 7.28 -30.10 -7.04
CA VAL A 226 8.22 -29.08 -6.61
C VAL A 226 8.67 -29.34 -5.18
N ALA A 227 9.96 -29.57 -4.99
CA ALA A 227 10.61 -29.42 -3.68
C ALA A 227 11.07 -27.96 -3.52
N LEU A 228 10.71 -27.31 -2.42
CA LEU A 228 11.00 -25.89 -2.19
C LEU A 228 11.85 -25.70 -0.94
N PHE A 229 13.01 -25.05 -1.06
CA PHE A 229 13.95 -24.80 0.03
C PHE A 229 14.13 -23.29 0.29
N ASN A 230 14.35 -22.89 1.53
CA ASN A 230 14.78 -21.51 1.88
C ASN A 230 16.27 -21.42 2.27
N ILE A 231 16.99 -22.55 2.26
CA ILE A 231 18.40 -22.67 2.66
C ILE A 231 19.32 -22.97 1.48
N THR A 232 20.63 -22.81 1.72
CA THR A 232 21.65 -23.38 0.83
C THR A 232 21.67 -24.88 1.09
N ILE A 233 21.55 -25.70 0.04
CA ILE A 233 21.51 -27.17 0.19
C ILE A 233 22.94 -27.70 0.30
N GLU A 234 23.60 -27.45 1.43
CA GLU A 234 25.01 -27.76 1.64
C GLU A 234 25.24 -28.40 3.03
N PRO A 235 25.78 -29.63 3.10
CA PRO A 235 25.96 -30.38 4.35
C PRO A 235 26.89 -29.78 5.41
N LEU A 236 27.71 -28.79 5.05
CA LEU A 236 28.78 -28.26 5.90
C LEU A 236 28.80 -26.73 6.04
N ALA A 237 27.76 -26.04 5.57
CA ALA A 237 27.72 -24.57 5.59
C ALA A 237 27.85 -23.97 7.01
N GLU A 238 27.46 -24.71 8.04
CA GLU A 238 27.51 -24.29 9.46
C GLU A 238 28.92 -24.41 10.06
N PHE A 239 29.80 -25.26 9.52
CA PHE A 239 31.15 -25.48 10.05
C PHE A 239 32.18 -24.48 9.50
N GLU A 240 31.94 -23.92 8.31
CA GLU A 240 32.87 -22.96 7.68
C GLU A 240 32.91 -21.58 8.39
N GLU A 241 31.88 -21.21 9.16
CA GLU A 241 31.88 -19.95 9.93
C GLU A 241 32.70 -20.04 11.23
N GLU A 242 32.78 -21.22 11.86
CA GLU A 242 33.49 -21.43 13.14
C GLU A 242 34.99 -21.73 12.97
N ASP A 243 35.41 -22.35 11.85
CA ASP A 243 36.78 -22.85 11.64
C ASP A 243 37.80 -21.80 11.17
N SER A 244 37.41 -20.53 11.06
CA SER A 244 38.34 -19.43 10.71
C SER A 244 39.43 -19.17 11.78
N ASN A 245 39.38 -19.86 12.93
CA ASN A 245 40.33 -19.73 14.04
C ASN A 245 41.20 -20.97 14.35
N SER A 246 41.14 -22.08 13.60
CA SER A 246 41.90 -23.30 13.96
C SER A 246 42.91 -23.76 12.89
N SER A 247 44.20 -23.64 13.22
CA SER A 247 45.36 -23.92 12.37
C SER A 247 45.78 -25.40 12.40
N THR A 248 44.93 -26.31 11.93
CA THR A 248 45.26 -27.75 11.81
C THR A 248 44.86 -28.39 10.47
N GLY A 249 45.23 -27.76 9.35
CA GLY A 249 45.16 -28.39 8.01
C GLY A 249 46.45 -29.17 7.74
N ILE A 250 46.44 -30.44 7.32
CA ILE A 250 46.59 -30.78 5.90
C ILE A 250 46.05 -32.20 5.55
N ASN A 251 45.66 -33.06 6.51
CA ASN A 251 45.25 -34.46 6.22
C ASN A 251 43.73 -34.73 6.19
N HIS A 252 42.87 -33.76 6.53
CA HIS A 252 41.42 -33.98 6.67
C HIS A 252 40.57 -33.53 5.46
N ALA A 253 41.15 -32.72 4.56
CA ALA A 253 40.43 -32.08 3.45
C ALA A 253 39.93 -33.09 2.38
N GLY A 254 40.69 -34.16 2.13
CA GLY A 254 40.28 -35.22 1.19
C GLY A 254 39.09 -36.04 1.68
N SER A 255 39.01 -36.29 2.99
CA SER A 255 37.89 -37.01 3.61
C SER A 255 36.62 -36.16 3.66
N LEU A 256 36.76 -34.87 4.01
CA LEU A 256 35.65 -33.93 4.11
C LEU A 256 34.97 -33.68 2.75
N SER A 257 35.76 -33.53 1.68
CA SER A 257 35.24 -33.34 0.33
C SER A 257 34.51 -34.58 -0.21
N ALA A 258 35.03 -35.78 0.07
CA ALA A 258 34.35 -37.03 -0.27
C ALA A 258 33.03 -37.19 0.49
N PHE A 259 33.01 -36.90 1.80
CA PHE A 259 31.79 -36.89 2.60
C PHE A 259 30.75 -35.91 2.06
N ARG A 260 31.16 -34.68 1.75
CA ARG A 260 30.29 -33.64 1.18
C ARG A 260 29.61 -34.10 -0.12
N LEU A 261 30.39 -34.64 -1.06
CA LEU A 261 29.85 -35.12 -2.33
C LEU A 261 28.88 -36.30 -2.13
N GLU A 262 29.21 -37.22 -1.24
CA GLU A 262 28.34 -38.36 -0.91
C GLU A 262 27.03 -37.90 -0.26
N ALA A 263 27.08 -36.95 0.68
CA ALA A 263 25.89 -36.38 1.30
C ALA A 263 24.99 -35.66 0.27
N LEU A 264 25.56 -34.86 -0.63
CA LEU A 264 24.81 -34.23 -1.73
C LEU A 264 24.18 -35.29 -2.66
N ARG A 265 24.90 -36.38 -2.95
CA ARG A 265 24.37 -37.50 -3.74
C ARG A 265 23.17 -38.15 -3.05
N GLN A 266 23.24 -38.34 -1.74
CA GLN A 266 22.13 -38.89 -0.94
C GLN A 266 20.90 -37.98 -0.97
N VAL A 267 21.08 -36.67 -0.83
CA VAL A 267 20.00 -35.67 -1.00
C VAL A 267 19.34 -35.83 -2.38
N GLY A 268 20.15 -35.91 -3.44
CA GLY A 268 19.64 -36.09 -4.80
C GLY A 268 18.85 -37.39 -4.99
N ASN A 269 19.37 -38.51 -4.49
CA ASN A 269 18.67 -39.80 -4.51
C ASN A 269 17.33 -39.73 -3.77
N ARG A 270 17.29 -39.04 -2.63
CA ARG A 270 16.07 -38.94 -1.82
C ARG A 270 15.01 -38.08 -2.50
N LEU A 271 15.40 -36.98 -3.14
CA LEU A 271 14.48 -36.15 -3.95
C LEU A 271 13.88 -36.93 -5.12
N GLU A 272 14.70 -37.75 -5.79
CA GLU A 272 14.24 -38.66 -6.85
C GLU A 272 13.27 -39.73 -6.31
N GLN A 273 13.56 -40.32 -5.15
CA GLN A 273 12.68 -41.31 -4.51
C GLN A 273 11.32 -40.72 -4.09
N LEU A 274 11.32 -39.49 -3.56
CA LEU A 274 10.09 -38.72 -3.32
C LEU A 274 9.38 -38.34 -4.64
N GLY A 275 10.13 -38.42 -5.74
CA GLY A 275 9.72 -38.15 -7.10
C GLY A 275 9.46 -36.67 -7.38
N ALA A 276 10.28 -35.81 -6.77
CA ALA A 276 10.40 -34.42 -7.17
C ALA A 276 10.89 -34.35 -8.63
N THR A 277 10.28 -33.50 -9.44
CA THR A 277 10.71 -33.23 -10.82
C THR A 277 11.28 -31.83 -10.97
N ALA A 278 11.13 -30.99 -9.94
CA ALA A 278 11.82 -29.72 -9.80
C ALA A 278 12.25 -29.45 -8.36
N VAL A 279 13.42 -28.83 -8.19
CA VAL A 279 13.98 -28.38 -6.90
C VAL A 279 14.24 -26.88 -7.00
N LEU A 280 13.51 -26.12 -6.21
CA LEU A 280 13.56 -24.67 -6.17
C LEU A 280 14.15 -24.23 -4.82
N SER A 281 15.06 -23.25 -4.80
CA SER A 281 15.62 -22.72 -3.55
C SER A 281 15.71 -21.20 -3.51
N GLN A 282 15.44 -20.61 -2.34
CA GLN A 282 15.73 -19.21 -2.04
C GLN A 282 17.22 -18.90 -2.05
N LYS A 283 18.05 -19.83 -1.57
CA LYS A 283 19.51 -19.69 -1.56
C LYS A 283 20.13 -20.61 -2.61
N ILE A 284 21.37 -21.03 -2.42
CA ILE A 284 22.18 -21.67 -3.45
C ILE A 284 21.91 -23.19 -3.49
N ILE A 285 21.85 -23.75 -4.70
CA ILE A 285 21.94 -25.20 -4.91
C ILE A 285 23.36 -25.48 -5.44
N PRO A 286 24.20 -26.27 -4.76
CA PRO A 286 25.58 -26.51 -5.21
C PRO A 286 25.64 -27.10 -6.63
N ASN A 287 26.63 -26.68 -7.43
CA ASN A 287 26.74 -27.07 -8.85
C ASN A 287 26.81 -28.59 -9.06
N TYR A 288 27.46 -29.31 -8.13
CA TYR A 288 27.47 -30.78 -8.14
C TYR A 288 26.05 -31.35 -8.04
N LEU A 289 25.26 -30.88 -7.07
CA LEU A 289 23.88 -31.33 -6.88
C LEU A 289 22.99 -30.95 -8.08
N GLN A 290 23.15 -29.73 -8.63
CA GLN A 290 22.44 -29.33 -9.86
C GLN A 290 22.74 -30.28 -11.02
N THR A 291 24.01 -30.58 -11.25
CA THR A 291 24.45 -31.50 -12.31
C THR A 291 23.90 -32.91 -12.06
N TYR A 292 23.99 -33.39 -10.83
CA TYR A 292 23.49 -34.70 -10.44
C TYR A 292 21.98 -34.84 -10.66
N LEU A 293 21.18 -33.89 -10.17
CA LEU A 293 19.73 -33.84 -10.37
C LEU A 293 19.36 -33.74 -11.86
N ALA A 294 20.12 -32.98 -12.65
CA ALA A 294 19.90 -32.91 -14.10
C ALA A 294 20.09 -34.26 -14.80
N THR A 295 21.03 -35.12 -14.36
CA THR A 295 21.17 -36.49 -14.90
C THR A 295 19.96 -37.37 -14.60
N LYS A 296 19.19 -37.03 -13.56
CA LYS A 296 17.92 -37.68 -13.20
C LYS A 296 16.70 -37.02 -13.85
N GLY A 297 16.90 -36.01 -14.70
CA GLY A 297 15.80 -35.26 -15.31
C GLY A 297 15.08 -34.30 -14.37
N ILE A 298 15.67 -33.98 -13.21
CA ILE A 298 15.09 -33.07 -12.22
C ILE A 298 15.58 -31.65 -12.50
N PHE A 299 14.64 -30.72 -12.70
CA PHE A 299 14.94 -29.31 -12.94
C PHE A 299 15.37 -28.62 -11.64
N THR A 300 16.35 -27.71 -11.72
CA THR A 300 16.80 -26.94 -10.55
C THR A 300 16.75 -25.45 -10.82
N LEU A 301 16.31 -24.69 -9.81
CA LEU A 301 16.34 -23.23 -9.86
C LEU A 301 16.67 -22.67 -8.46
N ASP A 302 17.76 -21.95 -8.35
CA ASP A 302 18.25 -21.40 -7.08
C ASP A 302 18.16 -19.87 -7.05
N ARG A 303 18.46 -19.28 -5.88
CA ARG A 303 18.49 -17.82 -5.66
C ARG A 303 17.15 -17.12 -5.91
N LEU A 304 16.05 -17.76 -5.52
CA LEU A 304 14.75 -17.11 -5.49
C LEU A 304 14.76 -15.97 -4.46
N SER A 305 14.25 -14.79 -4.82
CA SER A 305 14.06 -13.71 -3.86
C SER A 305 13.05 -14.12 -2.78
N ALA A 306 13.07 -13.43 -1.63
CA ALA A 306 12.08 -13.65 -0.56
C ALA A 306 10.63 -13.51 -1.05
N THR A 307 10.37 -12.56 -1.97
CA THR A 307 9.06 -12.38 -2.60
C THR A 307 8.71 -13.55 -3.51
N TYR A 308 9.68 -14.06 -4.28
CA TYR A 308 9.44 -15.17 -5.21
C TYR A 308 9.18 -16.48 -4.47
N ILE A 309 9.94 -16.82 -3.41
CA ILE A 309 9.70 -18.07 -2.69
C ILE A 309 8.29 -18.13 -2.09
N ARG A 310 7.76 -17.02 -1.54
CA ARG A 310 6.37 -16.99 -1.03
C ARG A 310 5.35 -17.18 -2.16
N GLY A 311 5.53 -16.52 -3.30
CA GLY A 311 4.66 -16.71 -4.46
C GLY A 311 4.68 -18.15 -5.00
N VAL A 312 5.85 -18.78 -5.04
CA VAL A 312 6.02 -20.19 -5.43
C VAL A 312 5.35 -21.11 -4.43
N GLN A 313 5.55 -20.88 -3.13
CA GLN A 313 4.93 -21.66 -2.05
C GLN A 313 3.41 -21.63 -2.19
N MET A 314 2.81 -20.44 -2.27
CA MET A 314 1.36 -20.27 -2.43
C MET A 314 0.85 -20.91 -3.71
N LEU A 315 1.49 -20.67 -4.85
CA LEU A 315 1.02 -21.21 -6.13
C LEU A 315 1.11 -22.74 -6.18
N SER A 316 2.20 -23.32 -5.66
CA SER A 316 2.44 -24.76 -5.72
C SER A 316 1.82 -25.55 -4.56
N GLY A 317 1.59 -24.93 -3.41
CA GLY A 317 1.26 -25.61 -2.15
C GLY A 317 2.42 -26.43 -1.59
N ALA A 318 3.67 -26.12 -1.97
CA ALA A 318 4.85 -26.79 -1.44
C ALA A 318 5.13 -26.34 0.00
N THR A 319 5.57 -27.26 0.85
CA THR A 319 6.14 -26.91 2.16
C THR A 319 7.55 -26.39 1.97
N ILE A 320 7.92 -25.29 2.64
CA ILE A 320 9.29 -24.76 2.60
C ILE A 320 10.17 -25.62 3.51
N LEU A 321 11.16 -26.27 2.91
CA LEU A 321 12.16 -27.09 3.60
C LEU A 321 13.32 -26.21 4.06
N SER A 322 13.57 -26.25 5.38
CA SER A 322 14.62 -25.46 6.05
C SER A 322 15.79 -26.29 6.56
N ASP A 323 15.80 -27.59 6.29
CA ASP A 323 16.93 -28.49 6.52
C ASP A 323 17.32 -29.11 5.17
N TRP A 324 18.62 -29.27 4.94
CA TRP A 324 19.13 -29.90 3.72
C TRP A 324 19.01 -31.42 3.81
N ARG A 325 18.96 -31.96 5.03
CA ARG A 325 18.76 -33.37 5.30
C ARG A 325 17.31 -33.71 4.95
N ILE A 326 17.17 -34.60 3.99
CA ILE A 326 15.88 -35.14 3.61
C ILE A 326 15.73 -36.48 4.28
N ASP A 327 15.06 -36.49 5.42
CA ASP A 327 14.79 -37.70 6.19
C ASP A 327 13.42 -38.30 5.83
N ASP A 328 13.02 -39.33 6.58
CA ASP A 328 11.72 -40.00 6.40
C ASP A 328 10.53 -39.19 6.90
N SER A 329 10.74 -38.07 7.60
CA SER A 329 9.66 -37.16 7.99
C SER A 329 9.15 -36.31 6.82
N ILE A 330 10.00 -36.09 5.81
CA ILE A 330 9.60 -35.43 4.57
C ILE A 330 8.85 -36.44 3.69
N ILE A 331 7.53 -36.31 3.71
CA ILE A 331 6.61 -37.13 2.92
C ILE A 331 6.30 -36.48 1.57
N SER A 332 5.76 -37.26 0.63
CA SER A 332 5.38 -36.77 -0.70
C SER A 332 4.40 -35.59 -0.67
N SER A 333 3.63 -35.41 0.41
CA SER A 333 2.76 -34.24 0.58
C SER A 333 3.52 -32.96 0.95
N SER A 334 4.82 -33.00 1.23
CA SER A 334 5.62 -31.78 1.36
C SER A 334 5.98 -31.17 0.01
N LEU A 335 5.88 -31.94 -1.09
CA LEU A 335 6.11 -31.46 -2.44
C LEU A 335 4.88 -30.70 -2.95
N GLY A 336 5.10 -29.54 -3.56
CA GLY A 336 4.05 -28.80 -4.25
C GLY A 336 3.83 -29.30 -5.68
N PHE A 337 2.82 -28.73 -6.33
CA PHE A 337 2.47 -29.06 -7.71
C PHE A 337 2.35 -27.81 -8.59
N LEU A 338 2.95 -27.86 -9.78
CA LEU A 338 2.75 -26.89 -10.86
C LEU A 338 2.40 -27.63 -12.14
N SER A 339 1.44 -27.11 -12.90
CA SER A 339 1.08 -27.69 -14.20
C SER A 339 2.18 -27.49 -15.23
N LEU A 340 2.90 -26.36 -15.16
CA LEU A 340 3.88 -25.96 -16.17
C LEU A 340 5.01 -25.10 -15.60
N ILE A 341 6.24 -25.42 -16.00
CA ILE A 341 7.41 -24.53 -15.93
C ILE A 341 7.95 -24.33 -17.34
N MET A 342 8.08 -23.09 -17.79
CA MET A 342 8.67 -22.78 -19.09
C MET A 342 9.34 -21.40 -19.11
N THR A 343 10.11 -21.15 -20.16
CA THR A 343 10.59 -19.81 -20.48
C THR A 343 9.51 -19.02 -21.22
N GLN A 344 9.20 -17.81 -20.76
CA GLN A 344 8.22 -16.90 -21.36
C GLN A 344 8.91 -15.58 -21.74
N ASN A 345 8.79 -15.17 -23.00
CA ASN A 345 9.25 -13.87 -23.45
C ASN A 345 8.10 -12.86 -23.32
N LEU A 346 8.38 -11.70 -22.71
CA LEU A 346 7.46 -10.56 -22.61
C LEU A 346 8.26 -9.29 -22.92
N GLY A 347 7.86 -8.57 -23.96
CA GLY A 347 8.62 -7.44 -24.48
C GLY A 347 10.04 -7.86 -24.91
N SER A 348 11.05 -7.11 -24.48
CA SER A 348 12.46 -7.45 -24.73
C SER A 348 13.09 -8.35 -23.66
N LYS A 349 12.29 -8.85 -22.71
CA LYS A 349 12.78 -9.60 -21.56
C LYS A 349 12.23 -11.02 -21.51
N GLN A 350 13.04 -11.91 -20.93
CA GLN A 350 12.72 -13.31 -20.75
C GLN A 350 12.51 -13.61 -19.27
N PHE A 351 11.45 -14.36 -18.96
CA PHE A 351 11.04 -14.76 -17.62
C PHE A 351 10.95 -16.28 -17.53
N ILE A 352 11.09 -16.83 -16.33
CA ILE A 352 10.65 -18.20 -16.05
C ILE A 352 9.20 -18.12 -15.57
N ARG A 353 8.30 -18.74 -16.32
CA ARG A 353 6.88 -18.83 -16.00
C ARG A 353 6.63 -20.11 -15.21
N LEU A 354 6.11 -19.93 -14.00
CA LEU A 354 5.55 -20.99 -13.17
C LEU A 354 4.04 -20.87 -13.24
N HIS A 355 3.34 -21.93 -13.62
CA HIS A 355 1.91 -21.90 -13.82
C HIS A 355 1.23 -23.12 -13.23
N ARG A 356 0.04 -22.89 -12.65
CA ARG A 356 -0.87 -23.93 -12.18
C ARG A 356 -2.21 -23.74 -12.88
N GLU A 357 -2.74 -24.81 -13.44
CA GLU A 357 -4.07 -24.80 -14.02
C GLU A 357 -5.12 -24.77 -12.89
N ASN A 358 -6.24 -24.09 -13.13
CA ASN A 358 -7.30 -23.98 -12.13
C ASN A 358 -7.86 -25.37 -11.77
N PRO A 359 -8.04 -25.68 -10.47
CA PRO A 359 -8.48 -27.00 -10.01
C PRO A 359 -9.93 -27.37 -10.38
N THR A 360 -10.67 -26.50 -11.07
CA THR A 360 -12.08 -26.72 -11.42
C THR A 360 -12.34 -27.94 -12.31
N ASN A 361 -11.31 -28.52 -12.93
CA ASN A 361 -11.43 -29.66 -13.86
C ASN A 361 -10.45 -30.83 -13.60
N GLN A 362 -9.90 -31.00 -12.38
CA GLN A 362 -9.00 -32.14 -12.13
C GLN A 362 -9.47 -33.04 -10.98
N THR A 363 -9.90 -34.24 -11.38
CA THR A 363 -9.95 -35.45 -10.59
C THR A 363 -8.57 -35.78 -10.03
N SER A 364 -8.42 -35.68 -8.71
CA SER A 364 -7.64 -36.60 -7.88
C SER A 364 -6.19 -36.92 -8.31
N ILE A 365 -5.30 -35.93 -8.37
CA ILE A 365 -3.86 -36.18 -8.15
C ILE A 365 -3.36 -35.17 -7.12
N ALA A 366 -3.38 -35.58 -5.85
CA ALA A 366 -2.69 -34.97 -4.69
C ALA A 366 -2.62 -33.43 -4.72
N ALA A 367 -3.77 -32.75 -4.71
CA ALA A 367 -3.79 -31.35 -4.35
C ALA A 367 -3.51 -31.25 -2.85
N ASN A 368 -2.28 -30.88 -2.48
CA ASN A 368 -2.04 -30.32 -1.16
C ASN A 368 -3.06 -29.20 -0.93
N GLY A 369 -3.76 -29.24 0.19
CA GLY A 369 -4.81 -28.28 0.56
C GLY A 369 -4.34 -26.83 0.71
N ASP A 370 -3.03 -26.60 0.67
CA ASP A 370 -2.39 -25.32 1.02
C ASP A 370 -2.02 -24.46 -0.19
N ALA A 371 -2.55 -24.80 -1.37
CA ALA A 371 -2.29 -24.02 -2.57
C ALA A 371 -3.33 -22.92 -2.79
N HIS A 372 -2.85 -21.73 -3.11
CA HIS A 372 -3.65 -20.53 -3.25
C HIS A 372 -3.41 -19.83 -4.59
N PRO A 373 -4.42 -19.14 -5.13
CA PRO A 373 -4.28 -18.41 -6.38
C PRO A 373 -3.25 -17.29 -6.24
N VAL A 374 -2.27 -17.28 -7.15
CA VAL A 374 -1.31 -16.18 -7.32
C VAL A 374 -1.46 -15.60 -8.71
N THR A 375 -1.57 -14.29 -8.81
CA THR A 375 -1.75 -13.61 -10.11
C THR A 375 -0.58 -12.68 -10.39
N THR A 376 0.00 -12.72 -11.58
CA THR A 376 0.99 -11.73 -12.00
C THR A 376 0.36 -10.68 -12.92
N ILE A 377 0.61 -9.40 -12.69
CA ILE A 377 0.36 -8.32 -13.65
C ILE A 377 1.70 -7.95 -14.29
N ALA A 378 1.79 -8.19 -15.60
CA ALA A 378 2.89 -7.76 -16.44
C ALA A 378 2.60 -6.32 -16.91
N ILE A 379 3.31 -5.34 -16.35
CA ILE A 379 3.06 -3.91 -16.58
C ILE A 379 4.05 -3.36 -17.61
N THR A 380 3.54 -2.79 -18.68
CA THR A 380 4.31 -1.99 -19.62
C THR A 380 4.30 -0.53 -19.19
N ALA A 381 5.47 0.11 -19.17
CA ALA A 381 5.60 1.52 -18.81
C ALA A 381 6.80 2.15 -19.51
N PRO A 382 6.77 3.48 -19.76
CA PRO A 382 7.82 4.17 -20.52
C PRO A 382 9.20 4.06 -19.87
N ASP A 383 9.26 4.04 -18.55
CA ASP A 383 10.47 3.90 -17.76
C ASP A 383 10.18 3.25 -16.40
N ARG A 384 11.24 3.05 -15.61
CA ARG A 384 11.16 2.40 -14.31
C ARG A 384 10.45 3.27 -13.26
N PHE A 385 10.55 4.59 -13.34
CA PHE A 385 9.89 5.49 -12.40
C PHE A 385 8.37 5.45 -12.58
N ALA A 386 7.91 5.48 -13.83
CA ALA A 386 6.48 5.32 -14.16
C ALA A 386 5.96 3.95 -13.71
N TYR A 387 6.74 2.88 -13.91
CA TYR A 387 6.40 1.55 -13.41
C TYR A 387 6.30 1.50 -11.88
N ASP A 388 7.28 2.04 -11.16
CA ASP A 388 7.29 2.00 -9.69
C ASP A 388 6.10 2.80 -9.11
N GLU A 389 5.75 3.93 -9.72
CA GLU A 389 4.56 4.71 -9.35
C GLU A 389 3.26 3.94 -9.62
N LEU A 390 3.12 3.33 -10.80
CA LEU A 390 1.98 2.47 -11.13
C LEU A 390 1.86 1.29 -10.16
N CYS A 391 2.98 0.67 -9.79
CA CYS A 391 2.98 -0.42 -8.82
C CYS A 391 2.41 0.02 -7.48
N HIS A 392 2.79 1.20 -7.02
CA HIS A 392 2.29 1.74 -5.77
C HIS A 392 0.78 2.07 -5.85
N VAL A 393 0.30 2.65 -6.95
CA VAL A 393 -1.13 2.92 -7.19
C VAL A 393 -1.96 1.63 -7.21
N ILE A 394 -1.50 0.64 -7.98
CA ILE A 394 -2.17 -0.67 -8.11
C ILE A 394 -2.18 -1.39 -6.75
N THR A 395 -1.07 -1.39 -6.04
CA THR A 395 -0.97 -2.00 -4.70
C THR A 395 -1.89 -1.31 -3.69
N THR A 396 -1.97 0.03 -3.74
CA THR A 396 -2.90 0.79 -2.90
C THR A 396 -4.35 0.41 -3.20
N SER A 397 -4.68 0.27 -4.48
CA SER A 397 -6.02 -0.16 -4.92
C SER A 397 -6.38 -1.54 -4.35
N PHE A 398 -5.46 -2.51 -4.40
CA PHE A 398 -5.69 -3.83 -3.80
C PHE A 398 -5.89 -3.77 -2.28
N LYS A 399 -5.07 -2.99 -1.57
CA LYS A 399 -5.21 -2.81 -0.11
C LYS A 399 -6.54 -2.16 0.25
N THR A 400 -6.96 -1.14 -0.49
CA THR A 400 -8.24 -0.47 -0.30
C THR A 400 -9.40 -1.43 -0.54
N LEU A 401 -9.39 -2.18 -1.65
CA LEU A 401 -10.43 -3.16 -1.92
C LEU A 401 -10.48 -4.26 -0.85
N ALA A 402 -9.32 -4.77 -0.41
CA ALA A 402 -9.27 -5.75 0.67
C ALA A 402 -9.88 -5.21 1.98
N GLY A 403 -9.54 -3.97 2.38
CA GLY A 403 -10.11 -3.35 3.59
C GLY A 403 -11.62 -3.06 3.50
N LEU A 404 -12.14 -2.85 2.30
CA LEU A 404 -13.57 -2.65 2.06
C LEU A 404 -14.39 -3.95 2.16
N ILE A 405 -13.75 -5.12 2.21
CA ILE A 405 -14.47 -6.39 2.42
C ILE A 405 -15.11 -6.41 3.82
N ASP A 406 -14.35 -5.98 4.83
CA ASP A 406 -14.82 -5.92 6.22
C ASP A 406 -15.72 -4.70 6.46
N ASN A 407 -15.38 -3.55 5.86
CA ASN A 407 -16.11 -2.29 6.02
C ASN A 407 -16.45 -1.70 4.64
N PRO A 408 -17.58 -2.08 4.02
CA PRO A 408 -17.90 -1.70 2.64
C PRO A 408 -18.36 -0.25 2.49
N ASP A 409 -18.31 0.57 3.54
CA ASP A 409 -18.76 1.94 3.51
C ASP A 409 -17.79 2.86 2.74
N VAL A 410 -18.34 3.54 1.75
CA VAL A 410 -17.65 4.53 0.93
C VAL A 410 -18.47 5.80 0.87
N VAL A 411 -17.83 6.88 0.43
CA VAL A 411 -18.46 8.19 0.28
C VAL A 411 -18.21 8.77 -1.10
N ALA A 412 -19.10 9.66 -1.54
CA ALA A 412 -18.91 10.41 -2.77
C ALA A 412 -17.58 11.20 -2.72
N GLY A 413 -16.67 10.89 -3.63
CA GLY A 413 -15.35 11.50 -3.68
C GLY A 413 -15.30 12.83 -4.45
N ALA A 414 -14.12 13.18 -4.95
CA ALA A 414 -13.89 14.36 -5.80
C ALA A 414 -14.32 15.71 -5.19
N GLY A 415 -14.30 15.85 -3.86
CA GLY A 415 -14.68 17.09 -3.17
C GLY A 415 -16.15 17.15 -2.73
N CYS A 416 -16.97 16.18 -3.13
CA CYS A 416 -18.39 16.14 -2.77
C CYS A 416 -18.58 16.01 -1.25
N LEU A 417 -17.88 15.07 -0.62
CA LEU A 417 -17.88 14.94 0.84
C LEU A 417 -17.51 16.26 1.52
N GLU A 418 -16.40 16.87 1.13
CA GLU A 418 -15.88 18.09 1.76
C GLU A 418 -16.89 19.24 1.68
N ILE A 419 -17.58 19.38 0.55
CA ILE A 419 -18.68 20.33 0.35
C ILE A 419 -19.86 20.03 1.30
N HIS A 420 -20.30 18.78 1.36
CA HIS A 420 -21.44 18.38 2.21
C HIS A 420 -21.15 18.64 3.69
N LEU A 421 -19.95 18.31 4.13
CA LEU A 421 -19.49 18.57 5.49
C LEU A 421 -19.40 20.09 5.75
N ALA A 422 -18.93 20.89 4.81
CA ALA A 422 -18.92 22.35 4.96
C ALA A 422 -20.35 22.92 5.10
N GLY A 423 -21.30 22.45 4.30
CA GLY A 423 -22.71 22.83 4.40
C GLY A 423 -23.32 22.49 5.76
N LEU A 424 -23.09 21.26 6.24
CA LEU A 424 -23.48 20.80 7.58
C LEU A 424 -22.93 21.72 8.67
N LEU A 425 -21.61 21.97 8.67
CA LEU A 425 -20.95 22.79 9.68
C LEU A 425 -21.48 24.22 9.69
N ARG A 426 -21.83 24.80 8.54
CA ARG A 426 -22.45 26.13 8.48
C ARG A 426 -23.85 26.15 9.06
N ALA A 427 -24.68 25.14 8.77
CA ALA A 427 -26.00 25.02 9.35
C ALA A 427 -25.92 24.96 10.89
N ARG A 428 -25.05 24.10 11.42
CA ARG A 428 -24.79 23.98 12.86
C ARG A 428 -24.19 25.24 13.48
N SER A 429 -23.29 25.93 12.76
CA SER A 429 -22.71 27.21 13.20
C SER A 429 -23.77 28.32 13.32
N ASN A 430 -24.77 28.32 12.44
CA ASN A 430 -25.90 29.25 12.52
C ASN A 430 -26.80 28.94 13.72
N GLU A 431 -27.05 27.66 14.03
CA GLU A 431 -27.79 27.23 15.23
C GLU A 431 -27.11 27.74 16.53
N LEU A 432 -25.77 27.75 16.58
CA LEU A 432 -25.02 28.31 17.71
C LEU A 432 -25.15 29.84 17.87
N ARG A 433 -25.52 30.57 16.80
CA ARG A 433 -25.68 32.04 16.82
C ARG A 433 -27.09 32.46 17.24
N ILE A 434 -28.09 31.58 17.16
CA ILE A 434 -29.47 31.88 17.52
C ILE A 434 -29.62 31.73 19.05
N PRO A 435 -29.90 32.81 19.80
CA PRO A 435 -30.20 32.67 21.22
C PRO A 435 -31.56 31.99 21.41
N ALA A 436 -31.67 31.17 22.47
CA ALA A 436 -32.94 30.63 22.94
C ALA A 436 -34.01 31.74 23.13
N PRO A 437 -35.33 31.42 23.06
CA PRO A 437 -36.38 32.42 23.18
C PRO A 437 -36.24 33.28 24.45
N GLN A 438 -36.76 34.51 24.34
CA GLN A 438 -36.39 35.77 25.03
C GLN A 438 -36.33 35.83 26.57
N ASP A 439 -36.40 34.72 27.32
CA ASP A 439 -36.48 34.73 28.79
C ASP A 439 -35.25 34.18 29.53
N ILE A 440 -34.12 33.96 28.85
CA ILE A 440 -32.87 33.53 29.51
C ILE A 440 -31.83 34.64 29.34
N MET A 441 -31.45 35.30 30.45
CA MET A 441 -30.25 36.14 30.49
C MET A 441 -29.01 35.28 30.23
N ILE A 442 -28.61 35.16 28.96
CA ILE A 442 -27.35 34.52 28.61
C ILE A 442 -26.22 35.42 29.11
N ASP A 443 -25.35 34.87 29.97
CA ASP A 443 -24.14 35.53 30.43
C ASP A 443 -23.33 36.07 29.23
N ASN A 444 -22.89 37.33 29.31
CA ASN A 444 -22.07 37.98 28.29
C ASN A 444 -20.82 37.16 27.93
N GLN A 445 -20.30 36.39 28.88
CA GLN A 445 -19.20 35.46 28.65
C GLN A 445 -19.62 34.27 27.78
N ALA A 446 -20.78 33.66 28.06
CA ALA A 446 -21.32 32.55 27.27
C ALA A 446 -21.64 32.97 25.83
N ALA A 447 -22.22 34.16 25.64
CA ALA A 447 -22.48 34.70 24.29
C ALA A 447 -21.19 34.95 23.49
N ARG A 448 -20.11 35.41 24.14
CA ARG A 448 -18.80 35.56 23.49
C ARG A 448 -18.19 34.20 23.12
N THR A 449 -18.31 33.20 24.00
CA THR A 449 -17.83 31.84 23.74
C THR A 449 -18.56 31.19 22.55
N LEU A 450 -19.89 31.35 22.46
CA LEU A 450 -20.67 30.82 21.33
C LEU A 450 -20.29 31.46 19.99
N ARG A 451 -19.98 32.76 19.97
CA ARG A 451 -19.50 33.44 18.75
C ARG A 451 -18.12 32.91 18.32
N GLN A 452 -17.19 32.75 19.26
CA GLN A 452 -15.87 32.19 18.98
C GLN A 452 -15.96 30.75 18.47
N LEU A 453 -16.89 29.96 19.03
CA LEU A 453 -17.18 28.60 18.60
C LEU A 453 -17.73 28.57 17.16
N SER A 454 -18.73 29.42 16.87
CA SER A 454 -19.29 29.60 15.52
C SER A 454 -18.22 29.99 14.50
N GLU A 455 -17.35 30.96 14.82
CA GLU A 455 -16.24 31.38 13.95
C GLU A 455 -15.25 30.24 13.67
N THR A 456 -14.94 29.43 14.68
CA THR A 456 -14.04 28.27 14.54
C THR A 456 -14.63 27.23 13.60
N VAL A 457 -15.91 26.88 13.79
CA VAL A 457 -16.63 25.91 12.94
C VAL A 457 -16.71 26.41 11.50
N THR A 458 -17.02 27.70 11.30
CA THR A 458 -17.06 28.31 9.96
C THR A 458 -15.70 28.26 9.28
N THR A 459 -14.61 28.47 10.02
CA THR A 459 -13.24 28.36 9.46
C THR A 459 -12.94 26.95 8.94
N ILE A 460 -13.43 25.91 9.64
CA ILE A 460 -13.27 24.52 9.19
C ILE A 460 -14.08 24.29 7.90
N ALA A 461 -15.31 24.79 7.84
CA ALA A 461 -16.14 24.71 6.64
C ALA A 461 -15.44 25.37 5.44
N ASP A 462 -14.86 26.55 5.63
CA ASP A 462 -14.11 27.26 4.58
C ASP A 462 -12.88 26.46 4.13
N CYS A 463 -12.17 25.81 5.06
CA CYS A 463 -11.05 24.92 4.72
C CYS A 463 -11.50 23.73 3.85
N LEU A 464 -12.61 23.09 4.20
CA LEU A 464 -13.18 21.97 3.43
C LEU A 464 -13.58 22.39 2.01
N GLU A 465 -14.25 23.53 1.86
CA GLU A 465 -14.58 24.05 0.53
C GLU A 465 -13.37 24.44 -0.29
N ASN A 466 -12.35 25.00 0.36
CA ASN A 466 -11.09 25.31 -0.31
C ASN A 466 -10.39 24.03 -0.79
N LEU A 467 -10.45 22.94 -0.03
CA LEU A 467 -9.94 21.63 -0.45
C LEU A 467 -10.74 21.08 -1.64
N ALA A 468 -12.08 21.10 -1.57
CA ALA A 468 -12.94 20.71 -2.67
C ALA A 468 -12.68 21.54 -3.94
N GLY A 469 -12.57 22.87 -3.78
CA GLY A 469 -12.29 23.78 -4.88
C GLY A 469 -10.94 23.55 -5.56
N ARG A 470 -9.96 22.97 -4.85
CA ARG A 470 -8.67 22.56 -5.43
C ARG A 470 -8.80 21.27 -6.25
N LEU A 471 -9.71 20.38 -5.89
CA LEU A 471 -9.99 19.15 -6.65
C LEU A 471 -10.69 19.45 -7.99
N CYS A 472 -11.54 20.48 -8.05
CA CYS A 472 -12.27 20.89 -9.26
C CYS A 472 -11.44 21.66 -10.29
N GLY A 473 -10.17 22.01 -9.98
CA GLY A 473 -9.33 22.82 -10.85
C GLY A 473 -9.75 24.30 -10.91
N CYS A 474 -8.82 25.15 -11.33
CA CYS A 474 -8.91 26.61 -11.32
C CYS A 474 -9.97 27.23 -12.28
N HIS A 475 -10.88 26.43 -12.84
CA HIS A 475 -11.82 26.86 -13.89
C HIS A 475 -13.31 26.73 -13.52
N ALA A 476 -13.66 26.15 -12.36
CA ALA A 476 -15.04 26.20 -11.88
C ALA A 476 -15.26 27.55 -11.16
N THR A 477 -16.11 28.41 -11.73
CA THR A 477 -16.52 29.65 -11.05
C THR A 477 -17.28 29.30 -9.77
N ALA A 478 -17.33 30.23 -8.80
CA ALA A 478 -18.09 30.01 -7.54
C ALA A 478 -19.56 29.63 -7.80
N THR A 479 -20.13 30.09 -8.92
CA THR A 479 -21.46 29.76 -9.45
C THR A 479 -21.58 28.31 -9.90
N ASP A 480 -20.56 27.77 -10.59
CA ASP A 480 -20.55 26.37 -11.04
C ASP A 480 -20.46 25.42 -9.85
N ARG A 481 -19.72 25.82 -8.81
CA ARG A 481 -19.67 25.10 -7.54
C ARG A 481 -21.04 25.08 -6.88
N ALA A 482 -21.69 26.23 -6.68
CA ALA A 482 -23.02 26.29 -6.08
C ALA A 482 -24.09 25.48 -6.85
N ALA A 483 -24.01 25.42 -8.19
CA ALA A 483 -24.91 24.62 -9.02
C ALA A 483 -24.66 23.11 -8.88
N MET A 484 -23.40 22.67 -8.81
CA MET A 484 -23.04 21.27 -8.58
C MET A 484 -23.45 20.81 -7.18
N ILE A 485 -23.24 21.67 -6.19
CA ILE A 485 -23.66 21.46 -4.79
C ILE A 485 -25.17 21.27 -4.72
N LYS A 486 -25.94 22.14 -5.40
CA LYS A 486 -27.40 22.06 -5.43
C LYS A 486 -27.91 20.79 -6.13
N MET A 487 -27.32 20.42 -7.29
CA MET A 487 -27.68 19.17 -7.98
C MET A 487 -27.43 17.92 -7.12
N MET A 488 -26.34 17.87 -6.35
CA MET A 488 -26.06 16.73 -5.47
C MET A 488 -26.91 16.72 -4.19
N TYR A 489 -27.34 17.89 -3.72
CA TYR A 489 -28.27 18.01 -2.60
C TYR A 489 -29.68 17.55 -2.98
N ASP A 490 -30.14 17.92 -4.18
CA ASP A 490 -31.47 17.59 -4.69
C ASP A 490 -31.59 16.11 -5.09
N ALA A 491 -30.52 15.49 -5.61
CA ALA A 491 -30.49 14.08 -6.05
C ALA A 491 -30.62 13.03 -4.91
N ASN A 492 -30.51 13.44 -3.64
CA ASN A 492 -30.56 12.54 -2.47
C ASN A 492 -31.76 12.83 -1.55
N SER A 493 -32.80 13.50 -2.07
CA SER A 493 -33.97 13.91 -1.29
C SER A 493 -35.13 12.90 -1.27
N ASP A 494 -35.00 11.75 -1.94
CA ASP A 494 -36.04 10.73 -1.99
C ASP A 494 -35.61 9.43 -1.29
N ASP A 495 -36.55 8.84 -0.55
CA ASP A 495 -36.48 7.69 0.37
C ASP A 495 -36.21 6.34 -0.34
N GLU A 496 -35.65 6.35 -1.55
CA GLU A 496 -35.31 5.15 -2.30
C GLU A 496 -33.88 4.68 -1.99
N GLU A 497 -33.68 3.37 -2.09
CA GLU A 497 -32.44 2.64 -1.82
C GLU A 497 -31.22 3.40 -2.36
N LYS A 498 -30.38 3.91 -1.44
CA LYS A 498 -29.26 4.84 -1.69
C LYS A 498 -28.20 4.23 -2.60
N THR A 499 -28.51 4.22 -3.88
CA THR A 499 -27.61 3.78 -4.92
C THR A 499 -27.03 5.03 -5.53
N ILE A 500 -25.76 5.27 -5.28
CA ILE A 500 -24.96 6.17 -6.10
C ILE A 500 -24.81 5.45 -7.46
N ILE A 501 -25.84 5.55 -8.29
CA ILE A 501 -25.84 5.02 -9.67
C ILE A 501 -24.93 5.90 -10.55
N ASP A 502 -24.68 7.16 -10.13
CA ASP A 502 -24.03 8.18 -10.96
C ASP A 502 -22.65 8.68 -10.48
N ALA A 503 -22.18 8.39 -9.26
CA ALA A 503 -20.84 8.86 -8.88
C ALA A 503 -19.76 8.01 -9.54
N ARG A 504 -18.95 8.67 -10.36
CA ARG A 504 -17.78 8.08 -11.01
C ARG A 504 -16.63 7.83 -10.04
N ILE A 505 -16.59 8.50 -8.89
CA ILE A 505 -15.46 8.51 -7.96
C ILE A 505 -15.97 8.30 -6.52
N LEU A 506 -15.43 7.29 -5.85
CA LEU A 506 -15.75 6.96 -4.46
C LEU A 506 -14.48 6.95 -3.62
N ASP A 507 -14.56 7.52 -2.41
CA ASP A 507 -13.51 7.51 -1.41
C ASP A 507 -13.89 6.60 -0.23
N VAL A 508 -12.89 6.03 0.45
CA VAL A 508 -13.12 5.19 1.64
C VAL A 508 -13.50 6.08 2.82
N ILE A 509 -14.66 5.81 3.44
CA ILE A 509 -15.16 6.65 4.55
C ILE A 509 -14.17 6.67 5.72
N GLN A 510 -13.59 5.52 6.05
CA GLN A 510 -12.69 5.38 7.20
C GLN A 510 -11.43 6.22 7.01
N SER A 511 -10.84 6.20 5.81
CA SER A 511 -9.68 7.04 5.50
C SER A 511 -9.97 8.53 5.63
N LYS A 512 -11.20 8.98 5.31
CA LYS A 512 -11.63 10.37 5.51
C LYS A 512 -11.83 10.70 6.99
N LYS A 513 -12.45 9.80 7.76
CA LYS A 513 -12.60 9.96 9.21
C LYS A 513 -11.24 10.05 9.91
N ASP A 514 -10.32 9.15 9.59
CA ASP A 514 -8.96 9.12 10.17
C ASP A 514 -8.19 10.40 9.83
N ALA A 515 -8.29 10.89 8.59
CA ALA A 515 -7.66 12.14 8.17
C ALA A 515 -8.21 13.35 8.93
N LEU A 516 -9.52 13.41 9.17
CA LEU A 516 -10.16 14.47 9.96
C LEU A 516 -9.73 14.42 11.43
N VAL A 517 -9.72 13.23 12.05
CA VAL A 517 -9.21 13.05 13.42
C VAL A 517 -7.76 13.53 13.51
N LEU A 518 -6.91 13.04 12.62
CA LEU A 518 -5.49 13.38 12.64
C LEU A 518 -5.26 14.89 12.46
N ALA A 519 -6.02 15.55 11.59
CA ALA A 519 -5.94 16.99 11.40
C ALA A 519 -6.34 17.76 12.68
N VAL A 520 -7.47 17.37 13.30
CA VAL A 520 -7.97 17.99 14.54
C VAL A 520 -7.01 17.76 15.71
N GLU A 521 -6.49 16.56 15.87
CA GLU A 521 -5.51 16.21 16.91
C GLU A 521 -4.19 16.95 16.74
N SER A 522 -3.71 17.08 15.50
CA SER A 522 -2.46 17.79 15.18
C SER A 522 -2.57 19.27 15.54
N VAL A 523 -3.66 19.93 15.13
CA VAL A 523 -3.92 21.34 15.46
C VAL A 523 -4.11 21.51 16.97
N SER A 524 -4.84 20.60 17.62
CA SER A 524 -5.06 20.63 19.07
C SER A 524 -3.76 20.45 19.85
N SER A 525 -2.84 19.61 19.38
CA SER A 525 -1.53 19.40 20.00
C SER A 525 -0.63 20.63 19.85
N LEU A 526 -0.66 21.28 18.69
CA LEU A 526 0.10 22.52 18.45
C LEU A 526 -0.43 23.71 19.26
N ALA A 527 -1.75 23.86 19.37
CA ALA A 527 -2.37 24.93 20.14
C ALA A 527 -2.04 24.89 21.64
N ARG A 528 -1.55 23.74 22.14
CA ARG A 528 -1.11 23.54 23.54
C ARG A 528 0.33 23.99 23.79
N ILE A 529 1.13 24.27 22.76
CA ILE A 529 2.53 24.72 22.93
C ILE A 529 2.52 26.18 23.38
N SER A 530 2.82 26.41 24.66
CA SER A 530 2.85 27.75 25.26
C SER A 530 4.17 28.51 25.01
N SER A 531 5.28 27.78 24.88
CA SER A 531 6.63 28.32 24.67
C SER A 531 7.56 27.21 24.15
N VAL A 532 8.65 27.60 23.46
CA VAL A 532 9.71 26.67 23.02
C VAL A 532 11.03 27.13 23.60
N VAL A 533 11.70 26.25 24.35
CA VAL A 533 13.00 26.51 24.95
C VAL A 533 14.05 25.73 24.18
N ARG A 534 15.03 26.41 23.60
CA ARG A 534 16.21 25.79 22.99
C ARG A 534 17.30 25.72 24.04
N VAL A 535 17.82 24.52 24.28
CA VAL A 535 19.00 24.29 25.12
C VAL A 535 20.15 23.95 24.18
N SER A 536 21.19 24.79 24.18
CA SER A 536 22.41 24.60 23.39
C SER A 536 23.46 23.81 24.17
#